data_AF-A0A7C1S3D0-F1
#
_entry.id   AF-A0A7C1S3D0-F1
#
_cell.length_a   1.000
_cell.length_b   1.000
_cell.length_c   1.000
_cell.angle_alpha   90.00
_cell.angle_beta   90.00
_cell.angle_gamma   90.00
#
_symmetry.space_group_name_H-M   'P 1'
#
loop_
_entity.id
_entity.type
_entity.pdbx_description
1 polymer ?
#
loop_
_entity_poly.entity_id
_entity_poly.type
_entity_poly.pdbx_seq_one_letter_code
_entity_poly.pdbx_strand_id
1 'polypeptide(L)'
;MATNGAKFIRGIYRILDNSFKSYELYQLIGAASECEILTDLIRIERNRQYNNGKGFFDWLVIQDNPKWSKCTGVTGLRPTRIPDVFEGNKRIIKNGNYKPESLIIIQFSEDRTTAIVDYFPKYYPYGKQLLNVILDKHPYHLPPQKKE
;
A
#
# COMPACT_ATOMS: atom_id res chain seq x y z
N MET A 1 -2.63 11.31 -13.21
CA MET A 1 -2.47 10.67 -14.55
C MET A 1 -3.13 9.31 -14.50
N ALA A 2 -3.87 8.90 -15.53
CA ALA A 2 -4.77 7.73 -15.45
C ALA A 2 -4.10 6.46 -15.98
N THR A 3 -4.07 5.41 -15.16
CA THR A 3 -3.76 4.05 -15.57
C THR A 3 -5.05 3.37 -16.00
N ASN A 4 -5.21 3.09 -17.30
CA ASN A 4 -6.45 2.53 -17.87
C ASN A 4 -7.75 3.34 -17.59
N GLY A 5 -7.64 4.63 -17.28
CA GLY A 5 -8.79 5.49 -16.91
C GLY A 5 -9.09 5.54 -15.41
N ALA A 6 -8.52 4.65 -14.60
CA ALA A 6 -8.63 4.73 -13.15
C ALA A 6 -7.74 5.86 -12.63
N LYS A 7 -8.36 6.81 -11.92
CA LYS A 7 -7.64 7.89 -11.23
C LYS A 7 -7.16 7.35 -9.88
N PHE A 8 -5.91 7.66 -9.54
CA PHE A 8 -5.35 7.37 -8.22
C PHE A 8 -4.96 8.67 -7.51
N ILE A 9 -4.87 8.58 -6.18
CA ILE A 9 -4.36 9.62 -5.29
C ILE A 9 -3.02 9.14 -4.78
N ARG A 10 -1.99 9.99 -4.88
CA ARG A 10 -0.62 9.68 -4.46
C ARG A 10 -0.32 10.36 -3.13
N GLY A 11 0.22 9.59 -2.19
CA GLY A 11 0.92 10.06 -1.01
C GLY A 11 2.41 9.69 -1.08
N ILE A 12 3.26 10.61 -0.66
CA ILE A 12 4.71 10.45 -0.56
C ILE A 12 5.05 10.45 0.92
N TYR A 13 5.72 9.40 1.35
CA TYR A 13 6.09 9.17 2.75
C TYR A 13 7.60 9.06 2.87
N ARG A 14 8.13 9.58 3.98
CA ARG A 14 9.53 9.41 4.39
C ARG A 14 9.60 8.66 5.70
N ILE A 15 10.62 7.81 5.84
CA ILE A 15 10.88 7.11 7.09
C ILE A 15 11.07 8.13 8.21
N LEU A 16 10.32 7.95 9.28
CA LEU A 16 10.43 8.73 10.51
C LEU A 16 11.26 7.98 11.54
N ASP A 17 11.05 6.68 11.68
CA ASP A 17 11.79 5.82 12.60
C ASP A 17 11.75 4.35 12.13
N ASN A 18 12.91 3.70 12.06
CA ASN A 18 13.07 2.28 11.74
C ASN A 18 13.85 1.50 12.82
N SER A 19 14.05 2.09 14.00
CA SER A 19 14.75 1.45 15.12
C SER A 19 13.96 0.27 15.73
N PHE A 20 12.66 0.19 15.46
CA PHE A 20 11.80 -0.87 15.97
C PHE A 20 11.97 -2.18 15.18
N LYS A 21 12.17 -3.29 15.91
CA LYS A 21 12.35 -4.62 15.29
C LYS A 21 11.11 -5.12 14.52
N SER A 22 9.92 -4.65 14.88
CA SER A 22 8.66 -5.18 14.37
C SER A 22 7.97 -4.31 13.33
N TYR A 23 8.36 -3.06 13.19
CA TYR A 23 7.74 -2.15 12.24
C TYR A 23 8.68 -1.00 11.85
N GLU A 24 8.39 -0.41 10.70
CA GLU A 24 8.94 0.86 10.25
C GLU A 24 7.84 1.92 10.33
N LEU A 25 8.15 3.12 10.80
CA LEU A 25 7.22 4.24 10.90
C LEU A 25 7.56 5.28 9.84
N TYR A 26 6.57 5.67 9.05
CA TYR A 26 6.73 6.67 8.00
C TYR A 26 5.77 7.85 8.21
N GLN A 27 6.21 9.03 7.79
CA GLN A 27 5.44 10.27 7.84
C GLN A 27 5.13 10.77 6.42
N LEU A 28 3.89 11.20 6.21
CA LEU A 28 3.44 11.84 4.98
C LEU A 28 4.15 13.19 4.81
N ILE A 29 4.82 13.38 3.68
CA ILE A 29 5.49 14.63 3.33
C ILE A 29 4.80 15.36 2.17
N GLY A 30 3.89 14.69 1.47
CA GLY A 30 3.06 15.32 0.44
C GLY A 30 2.01 14.38 -0.12
N ALA A 31 0.83 14.92 -0.41
CA ALA A 31 -0.25 14.19 -1.08
C ALA A 31 -0.87 15.06 -2.17
N ALA A 32 -1.32 14.43 -3.26
CA ALA A 32 -2.02 15.13 -4.33
C ALA A 32 -3.42 15.61 -3.91
N SER A 33 -4.04 14.93 -2.94
CA SER A 33 -5.34 15.24 -2.35
C SER A 33 -5.50 14.50 -1.02
N GLU A 34 -6.33 15.02 -0.13
CA GLU A 34 -6.70 14.31 1.10
C GLU A 34 -7.54 13.07 0.79
N CYS A 35 -7.28 11.96 1.48
CA CYS A 35 -8.16 10.79 1.49
C CYS A 35 -7.93 9.92 2.73
N GLU A 36 -8.90 9.08 3.07
CA GLU A 36 -8.91 8.21 4.27
C GLU A 36 -7.73 7.24 4.37
N ILE A 37 -7.05 6.95 3.25
CA ILE A 37 -5.92 6.02 3.19
C ILE A 37 -4.58 6.72 3.40
N LEU A 38 -4.49 8.00 3.04
CA LEU A 38 -3.26 8.77 3.09
C LEU A 38 -3.24 9.62 4.36
N THR A 39 -3.05 8.96 5.51
CA THR A 39 -2.93 9.60 6.83
C THR A 39 -1.52 10.12 7.07
N ASP A 40 -1.37 11.02 8.05
CA ASP A 40 -0.08 11.64 8.42
C ASP A 40 1.02 10.62 8.73
N LEU A 41 0.66 9.51 9.38
CA LEU A 41 1.58 8.41 9.65
C LEU A 41 1.04 7.10 9.09
N ILE A 42 1.96 6.25 8.66
CA ILE A 42 1.71 4.85 8.33
C ILE A 42 2.79 3.98 8.97
N ARG A 43 2.47 2.71 9.22
CA ARG A 43 3.46 1.70 9.59
C ARG A 43 3.54 0.60 8.54
N ILE A 44 4.76 0.11 8.36
CA ILE A 44 5.01 -1.15 7.68
C ILE A 44 5.39 -2.16 8.76
N GLU A 45 4.47 -3.05 9.11
CA GLU A 45 4.65 -4.01 10.21
C GLU A 45 4.96 -5.41 9.67
N ARG A 46 5.94 -6.09 10.27
CA ARG A 46 6.28 -7.46 9.88
C ARG A 46 5.15 -8.43 10.23
N ASN A 47 4.71 -9.21 9.25
CA ASN A 47 3.72 -10.26 9.43
C ASN A 47 4.32 -11.45 10.19
N ARG A 48 3.93 -11.61 11.46
CA ARG A 48 4.34 -12.73 12.32
C ARG A 48 3.61 -14.06 12.04
N GLN A 49 2.78 -14.11 11.01
CA GLN A 49 2.07 -15.31 10.54
C GLN A 49 1.06 -15.94 11.53
N TYR A 50 0.66 -15.22 12.59
CA TYR A 50 -0.44 -15.62 13.49
C TYR A 50 -1.85 -15.35 12.91
N ASN A 51 -1.97 -15.22 11.60
CA ASN A 51 -3.22 -14.91 10.90
C ASN A 51 -3.37 -15.79 9.65
N ASN A 52 -4.58 -15.83 9.09
CA ASN A 52 -4.88 -16.65 7.90
C ASN A 52 -4.39 -16.04 6.57
N GLY A 53 -3.72 -14.88 6.61
CA GLY A 53 -3.18 -14.23 5.44
C GLY A 53 -1.96 -14.97 4.89
N LYS A 54 -1.95 -15.24 3.58
CA LYS A 54 -0.85 -15.92 2.88
C LYS A 54 -0.23 -15.01 1.83
N GLY A 55 1.05 -15.20 1.52
CA GLY A 55 1.71 -14.58 0.35
C GLY A 55 2.04 -13.09 0.48
N PHE A 56 2.29 -12.63 1.71
CA PHE A 56 2.85 -11.30 2.02
C PHE A 56 3.62 -11.38 3.33
N PHE A 57 4.67 -10.56 3.45
CA PHE A 57 5.55 -10.53 4.62
C PHE A 57 5.34 -9.27 5.47
N ASP A 58 4.76 -8.23 4.90
CA ASP A 58 4.53 -6.96 5.59
C ASP A 58 3.05 -6.57 5.54
N TRP A 59 2.64 -5.82 6.56
CA TRP A 59 1.36 -5.15 6.67
C TRP A 59 1.58 -3.66 6.45
N LEU A 60 0.75 -3.05 5.63
CA LEU A 60 0.50 -1.61 5.69
C LEU A 60 -0.58 -1.36 6.73
N VAL A 61 -0.25 -0.56 7.73
CA VAL A 61 -1.17 -0.08 8.78
C VAL A 61 -1.32 1.42 8.64
N ILE A 62 -2.53 1.86 8.35
CA ILE A 62 -2.94 3.26 8.20
C ILE A 62 -3.37 3.76 9.58
N GLN A 63 -2.90 4.94 9.99
CA GLN A 63 -3.22 5.50 11.30
C GLN A 63 -4.60 6.18 11.30
N ASP A 64 -5.66 5.38 11.24
CA ASP A 64 -7.06 5.84 11.35
C ASP A 64 -7.54 5.98 12.82
N ASN A 65 -6.67 5.65 13.78
CA ASN A 65 -6.92 5.81 15.21
C ASN A 65 -5.66 6.31 15.94
N PRO A 66 -5.77 7.13 17.01
CA PRO A 66 -4.61 7.54 17.81
C PRO A 66 -3.83 6.37 18.42
N LYS A 67 -4.50 5.23 18.68
CA LYS A 67 -3.86 4.01 19.17
C LYS A 67 -3.66 3.03 18.00
N TRP A 68 -2.40 2.73 17.69
CA TRP A 68 -2.03 1.78 16.64
C TRP A 68 -2.72 0.41 16.76
N SER A 69 -2.86 -0.12 17.97
CA SER A 69 -3.54 -1.40 18.23
C SER A 69 -5.04 -1.38 17.95
N LYS A 70 -5.64 -0.20 17.74
CA LYS A 70 -7.05 -0.01 17.40
C LYS A 70 -7.23 0.41 15.94
N CYS A 71 -6.16 0.52 15.17
CA CYS A 71 -6.26 0.92 13.77
C CYS A 71 -6.96 -0.17 12.96
N THR A 72 -7.85 0.23 12.05
CA THR A 72 -8.67 -0.70 11.26
C THR A 72 -8.25 -0.78 9.80
N GLY A 73 -7.60 0.28 9.29
CA GLY A 73 -6.96 0.32 7.98
C GLY A 73 -5.70 -0.55 7.91
N VAL A 74 -5.87 -1.86 7.81
CA VAL A 74 -4.78 -2.83 7.73
C VAL A 74 -4.88 -3.65 6.44
N THR A 75 -3.78 -3.73 5.68
CA THR A 75 -3.74 -4.55 4.47
C THR A 75 -2.38 -5.21 4.27
N GLY A 76 -2.40 -6.46 3.82
CA GLY A 76 -1.17 -7.23 3.59
C GLY A 76 -0.54 -6.82 2.27
N LEU A 77 0.75 -6.53 2.28
CA LEU A 77 1.51 -6.08 1.11
C LEU A 77 2.04 -7.26 0.31
N ARG A 78 1.31 -7.62 -0.74
CA ARG A 78 1.68 -8.73 -1.62
C ARG A 78 2.71 -8.25 -2.64
N PRO A 79 3.82 -8.97 -2.84
CA PRO A 79 4.80 -8.60 -3.84
C PRO A 79 4.17 -8.67 -5.23
N THR A 80 4.46 -7.68 -6.06
CA THR A 80 4.14 -7.74 -7.48
C THR A 80 5.31 -8.36 -8.25
N ARG A 81 5.22 -8.40 -9.59
CA ARG A 81 6.35 -8.81 -10.44
C ARG A 81 7.46 -7.75 -10.52
N ILE A 82 7.15 -6.50 -10.15
CA ILE A 82 8.09 -5.39 -10.17
C ILE A 82 8.76 -5.32 -8.78
N PRO A 83 10.10 -5.32 -8.71
CA PRO A 83 10.82 -5.20 -7.44
C PRO A 83 10.40 -3.96 -6.67
N ASP A 84 10.36 -4.07 -5.34
CA ASP A 84 10.00 -2.99 -4.40
C ASP A 84 8.62 -2.38 -4.61
N VAL A 85 7.79 -2.99 -5.45
CA VAL A 85 6.40 -2.63 -5.68
C VAL A 85 5.49 -3.73 -5.16
N PHE A 86 4.59 -3.35 -4.26
CA PHE A 86 3.65 -4.24 -3.61
C PHE A 86 2.22 -3.77 -3.86
N GLU A 87 1.29 -4.71 -3.85
CA GLU A 87 -0.13 -4.41 -3.86
C GLU A 87 -0.76 -4.70 -2.49
N GLY A 88 -1.72 -3.87 -2.14
CA GLY A 88 -2.63 -4.05 -1.03
C GLY A 88 -4.04 -3.69 -1.47
N ASN A 89 -4.97 -3.78 -0.54
CA ASN A 89 -6.35 -3.44 -0.83
C ASN A 89 -7.09 -2.87 0.39
N LYS A 90 -7.92 -1.84 0.15
CA LYS A 90 -8.96 -1.46 1.09
C LYS A 90 -10.10 -2.47 1.00
N ARG A 91 -10.59 -2.93 2.14
CA ARG A 91 -11.70 -3.89 2.22
C ARG A 91 -12.96 -3.19 2.68
N ILE A 92 -14.09 -3.66 2.17
CA ILE A 92 -15.42 -3.34 2.68
C ILE A 92 -16.12 -4.62 3.11
N ILE A 93 -17.09 -4.49 4.01
CA ILE A 93 -18.01 -5.58 4.33
C ILE A 93 -19.18 -5.50 3.34
N LYS A 94 -19.36 -6.56 2.55
CA LYS A 94 -20.51 -6.72 1.67
C LYS A 94 -21.15 -8.07 1.96
N ASN A 95 -22.43 -8.06 2.34
CA ASN A 95 -23.19 -9.26 2.72
C ASN A 95 -22.46 -10.10 3.79
N GLY A 96 -22.00 -9.44 4.87
CA GLY A 96 -21.28 -10.08 5.98
C GLY A 96 -19.85 -10.57 5.66
N ASN A 97 -19.36 -10.34 4.44
CA ASN A 97 -18.05 -10.82 4.00
C ASN A 97 -17.12 -9.66 3.62
N TYR A 98 -15.84 -9.78 3.98
CA TYR A 98 -14.82 -8.84 3.50
C TYR A 98 -14.59 -9.02 1.99
N LYS A 99 -14.69 -7.93 1.25
CA LYS A 99 -14.40 -7.87 -0.19
C LYS A 99 -13.42 -6.73 -0.47
N PRO A 100 -12.47 -6.92 -1.41
CA PRO A 100 -11.64 -5.82 -1.87
C PRO A 100 -12.49 -4.82 -2.65
N GLU A 101 -12.36 -3.53 -2.30
CA GLU A 101 -13.07 -2.42 -2.96
C GLU A 101 -12.10 -1.56 -3.77
N SER A 102 -10.94 -1.27 -3.18
CA SER A 102 -9.98 -0.31 -3.73
C SER A 102 -8.58 -0.92 -3.70
N LEU A 103 -7.82 -0.70 -4.77
CA LEU A 103 -6.42 -1.09 -4.91
C LEU A 103 -5.52 -0.07 -4.21
N ILE A 104 -4.47 -0.58 -3.57
CA ILE A 104 -3.35 0.22 -3.07
C ILE A 104 -2.10 -0.34 -3.75
N ILE A 105 -1.31 0.52 -4.38
CA ILE A 105 0.04 0.20 -4.83
C ILE A 105 1.00 0.95 -3.93
N ILE A 106 1.98 0.25 -3.38
CA ILE A 106 3.07 0.87 -2.62
C ILE A 106 4.40 0.60 -3.29
N GLN A 107 5.24 1.63 -3.40
CA GLN A 107 6.59 1.57 -3.93
C GLN A 107 7.54 1.94 -2.79
N PHE A 108 8.61 1.18 -2.60
CA PHE A 108 9.69 1.56 -1.69
C PHE A 108 10.92 2.01 -2.49
N SER A 109 11.66 2.97 -1.96
CA SER A 109 13.05 3.17 -2.39
C SER A 109 13.90 1.98 -1.96
N GLU A 110 15.04 1.79 -2.61
CA GLU A 110 15.95 0.68 -2.35
C GLU A 110 16.43 0.65 -0.89
N ASP A 111 16.72 1.82 -0.32
CA ASP A 111 17.09 2.00 1.08
C ASP A 111 15.88 1.99 2.05
N ARG A 112 14.66 1.82 1.51
CA ARG A 112 13.36 1.92 2.20
C ARG A 112 13.15 3.23 2.96
N THR A 113 13.91 4.29 2.68
CA THR A 113 13.70 5.58 3.35
C THR A 113 12.49 6.33 2.81
N THR A 114 12.00 5.97 1.62
CA THR A 114 10.86 6.57 0.96
C THR A 114 9.83 5.51 0.61
N ALA A 115 8.57 5.80 0.88
CA ALA A 115 7.43 4.98 0.46
C ALA A 115 6.45 5.84 -0.33
N ILE A 116 6.00 5.34 -1.49
CA ILE A 116 5.01 6.01 -2.35
C ILE A 116 3.74 5.17 -2.32
N VAL A 117 2.65 5.75 -1.84
CA VAL A 117 1.35 5.07 -1.75
C VAL A 117 0.42 5.65 -2.79
N ASP A 118 0.05 4.82 -3.77
CA ASP A 118 -0.94 5.15 -4.78
C ASP A 118 -2.25 4.41 -4.49
N TYR A 119 -3.27 5.18 -4.12
CA TYR A 119 -4.60 4.67 -3.78
C TYR A 119 -5.56 4.86 -4.95
N PHE A 120 -6.27 3.79 -5.33
CA PHE A 120 -7.25 3.78 -6.42
C PHE A 120 -8.67 3.66 -5.83
N PRO A 121 -9.36 4.79 -5.57
CA PRO A 121 -10.63 4.75 -4.85
C PRO A 121 -11.71 4.02 -5.67
N LYS A 122 -12.44 3.09 -5.01
CA LYS A 122 -13.56 2.32 -5.58
C LYS A 122 -13.18 1.50 -6.81
N TYR A 123 -11.90 1.16 -6.96
CA TYR A 123 -11.41 0.38 -8.07
C TYR A 123 -10.46 -0.72 -7.59
N TYR A 124 -10.81 -1.99 -7.86
CA TYR A 124 -9.97 -3.13 -7.56
C TYR A 124 -9.87 -4.07 -8.79
N PRO A 125 -8.65 -4.44 -9.24
CA PRO A 125 -8.50 -5.33 -10.38
C PRO A 125 -8.76 -6.79 -9.97
N TYR A 126 -9.93 -7.30 -10.32
CA TYR A 126 -10.23 -8.72 -10.13
C TYR A 126 -9.46 -9.57 -11.13
N GLY A 127 -8.29 -10.06 -10.71
CA GLY A 127 -7.46 -11.01 -11.46
C GLY A 127 -6.08 -10.46 -11.84
N LYS A 128 -5.10 -11.37 -11.92
CA LYS A 128 -3.70 -11.02 -12.17
C LYS A 128 -3.45 -10.31 -13.50
N GLN A 129 -4.22 -10.64 -14.55
CA GLN A 129 -4.06 -10.01 -15.86
C GLN A 129 -4.37 -8.51 -15.80
N LEU A 130 -5.49 -8.12 -15.18
CA LEU A 130 -5.88 -6.73 -15.07
C LEU A 130 -4.93 -5.94 -14.16
N LEU A 131 -4.50 -6.55 -13.04
CA LEU A 131 -3.45 -5.99 -12.19
C LEU A 131 -2.18 -5.72 -13.00
N ASN A 132 -1.70 -6.70 -13.77
CA ASN A 132 -0.49 -6.56 -14.56
C ASN A 132 -0.59 -5.43 -15.59
N VAL A 133 -1.76 -5.23 -16.22
CA VAL A 133 -2.00 -4.11 -17.14
C VAL A 133 -1.93 -2.77 -16.43
N ILE A 134 -2.44 -2.68 -15.20
CA ILE A 134 -2.32 -1.45 -14.39
C ILE A 134 -0.85 -1.20 -14.08
N LEU A 135 -0.14 -2.21 -13.59
CA LEU A 135 1.29 -2.11 -13.26
C LEU A 135 2.12 -1.67 -14.48
N ASP A 136 1.90 -2.24 -15.66
CA ASP A 136 2.66 -1.88 -16.88
C ASP A 136 2.50 -0.42 -17.31
N LYS A 137 1.32 0.16 -17.05
CA LYS A 137 1.01 1.54 -17.45
C LYS A 137 1.18 2.53 -16.30
N HIS A 138 1.54 2.05 -15.11
CA HIS A 138 1.56 2.87 -13.90
C HIS A 138 2.67 3.92 -13.97
N PRO A 139 2.36 5.22 -13.80
CA PRO A 139 3.39 6.25 -13.75
C PRO A 139 4.07 6.22 -12.39
N TYR A 140 4.95 5.23 -12.18
CA TYR A 140 5.74 5.07 -10.96
C TYR A 140 6.50 6.35 -10.63
N HIS A 141 6.57 6.67 -9.34
CA HIS A 141 7.28 7.86 -8.88
C HIS A 141 8.76 7.56 -8.69
N LEU A 142 9.07 6.36 -8.22
CA LEU A 142 10.41 5.82 -8.17
C LEU A 142 10.63 4.97 -9.43
N PRO A 143 11.81 5.05 -10.07
CA PRO A 143 12.09 4.22 -11.23
C PRO A 143 12.01 2.74 -10.85
N PRO A 144 11.25 1.91 -11.59
CA PRO A 144 11.19 0.47 -11.33
C PRO A 144 12.58 -0.15 -11.47
N GLN A 145 13.02 -0.87 -10.45
CA GLN A 145 14.31 -1.55 -10.49
C GLN A 145 14.24 -2.73 -11.48
N LYS A 146 15.29 -2.89 -12.29
CA LYS A 146 15.45 -4.09 -13.12
C LYS A 146 16.07 -5.17 -12.25
N LYS A 147 15.48 -6.38 -12.26
CA LYS A 147 16.21 -7.55 -11.76
C LYS A 147 17.36 -7.82 -12.73
N GLU A 148 18.59 -7.83 -12.22
CA GLU A 148 19.74 -8.41 -12.92
C GLU A 148 19.54 -9.92 -13.14
#